data_AF-A0A9N7NXR2-F1
#
_entry.id   AF-A0A9N7NXR2-F1
#
_cell.length_a   1.000
_cell.length_b   1.000
_cell.length_c   1.000
_cell.angle_alpha   90.00
_cell.angle_beta   90.00
_cell.angle_gamma   90.00
#
_symmetry.space_group_name_H-M   'P 1'
#
loop_
_entity.id
_entity.type
_entity.pdbx_description
1 polymer ?
#
loop_
_entity_poly.entity_id
_entity_poly.type
_entity_poly.pdbx_seq_one_letter_code
_entity_poly.pdbx_strand_id
1 'polypeptide(L)'
;MLTRRSLPKFDIPPSEVRQPPPPRRQGKEEWNTEEEVAPFKLLVPPAVDQAIRCKRKRVTTDIESLPDELLFEVLVRIPVQDVYYEARLVCRKWYHIIHTPNFISSSLHHSTYGLLFKSVCWESVLILPQSGGGGVEVTQLRYKRRCVVLSSCNGLWLENNLPRQDYPYVINPLTGQIVILPPCVGRVSEFKYALAYAPASMEYKAVIFYPPDGIYCAICHMLTAGVDKTWRDIDLGLISSDALKAFHNTPLVTEGFVHWQNHRTHHVLTLNLETETFTETPAPLLPPAIGSDRNIYLSTGGKCLTLLRQYEVCLWQVWEMSRPETGEWRKKAHFSLEAHKERFKIPGGVPNNFLTPVGWVKYPELLAMKARDKAQMSAVFIYNLVTHEIDEIGLPTFIATYRILVHKSSLEWLDAVKRSPSSP
;
A
#
# COMPACT_ATOMS: atom_id res chain seq x y z
N MET A 1 26.84 31.73 -38.39
CA MET A 1 25.50 31.99 -38.98
C MET A 1 24.78 30.67 -39.10
N LEU A 2 23.83 30.38 -38.21
CA LEU A 2 22.80 29.35 -38.37
C LEU A 2 21.60 29.80 -37.54
N THR A 3 20.48 29.95 -38.23
CA THR A 3 19.25 30.66 -37.86
C THR A 3 18.40 29.88 -36.85
N ARG A 4 17.98 30.56 -35.77
CA ARG A 4 16.90 30.12 -34.87
C ARG A 4 15.60 29.97 -35.65
N ARG A 5 15.01 28.77 -35.68
CA ARG A 5 13.60 28.56 -36.03
C ARG A 5 12.78 28.52 -34.75
N SER A 6 11.90 29.50 -34.58
CA SER A 6 10.85 29.54 -33.56
C SER A 6 9.75 28.52 -33.88
N LEU A 7 9.39 27.67 -32.91
CA LEU A 7 8.23 26.79 -32.96
C LEU A 7 6.94 27.59 -32.63
N PRO A 8 5.78 27.20 -33.18
CA PRO A 8 4.54 27.97 -33.04
C PRO A 8 3.94 27.85 -31.63
N LYS A 9 3.42 28.98 -31.12
CA LYS A 9 2.54 29.00 -29.95
C LYS A 9 1.20 28.36 -30.34
N PHE A 10 0.81 27.31 -29.60
CA PHE A 10 -0.57 26.81 -29.61
C PHE A 10 -1.28 27.41 -28.40
N ASP A 11 -2.17 28.38 -28.65
CA ASP A 11 -3.12 28.87 -27.67
C ASP A 11 -4.27 27.85 -27.56
N ILE A 12 -4.37 27.20 -26.40
CA ILE A 12 -5.48 26.28 -26.06
C ILE A 12 -6.53 27.13 -25.31
N PRO A 13 -7.79 27.22 -25.80
CA PRO A 13 -8.83 27.93 -25.08
C PRO A 13 -9.27 27.15 -23.83
N PRO A 14 -9.68 27.81 -22.74
CA PRO A 14 -10.16 27.14 -21.54
C PRO A 14 -11.46 26.40 -21.83
N SER A 15 -11.47 25.08 -21.63
CA SER A 15 -12.67 24.24 -21.71
C SER A 15 -13.59 24.53 -20.52
N GLU A 16 -14.71 25.22 -20.78
CA GLU A 16 -15.84 25.31 -19.86
C GLU A 16 -16.43 23.90 -19.62
N VAL A 17 -16.23 23.33 -18.44
CA VAL A 17 -16.98 22.15 -18.00
C VAL A 17 -18.37 22.62 -17.56
N ARG A 18 -19.35 22.57 -18.46
CA ARG A 18 -20.78 22.69 -18.10
C ARG A 18 -21.25 21.39 -17.48
N GLN A 19 -21.76 21.46 -16.24
CA GLN A 19 -22.44 20.36 -15.58
C GLN A 19 -23.71 19.97 -16.37
N PRO A 20 -24.05 18.67 -16.50
CA PRO A 20 -25.35 18.27 -17.03
C PRO A 20 -26.47 18.61 -16.04
N PRO A 21 -27.67 19.03 -16.51
CA PRO A 21 -28.78 19.35 -15.64
C PRO A 21 -29.37 18.08 -14.98
N PRO A 22 -29.98 18.21 -13.79
CA PRO A 22 -30.60 17.08 -13.08
C PRO A 22 -31.83 16.53 -13.83
N PRO A 23 -32.19 15.25 -13.62
CA PRO A 23 -33.29 14.61 -14.32
C PRO A 23 -34.64 15.24 -13.97
N ARG A 24 -35.42 15.54 -15.01
CA ARG A 24 -36.81 16.01 -14.91
C ARG A 24 -37.70 14.93 -14.29
N ARG A 25 -38.52 15.30 -13.32
CA ARG A 25 -39.70 14.52 -12.88
C ARG A 25 -40.63 14.34 -14.07
N GLN A 26 -40.78 13.11 -14.56
CA GLN A 26 -41.84 12.79 -15.51
C GLN A 26 -43.18 12.79 -14.78
N GLY A 27 -44.12 13.56 -15.32
CA GLY A 27 -45.50 13.63 -14.89
C GLY A 27 -46.26 12.36 -15.24
N LYS A 28 -47.35 12.16 -14.50
CA LYS A 28 -48.36 11.13 -14.73
C LYS A 28 -48.89 11.21 -16.17
N GLU A 29 -48.80 10.11 -16.90
CA GLU A 29 -49.63 9.87 -18.07
C GLU A 29 -50.76 8.91 -17.68
N GLU A 30 -51.98 9.41 -17.79
CA GLU A 30 -53.24 8.68 -17.71
C GLU A 30 -53.40 7.84 -18.98
N TRP A 31 -53.68 6.55 -18.82
CA TRP A 31 -54.20 5.70 -19.89
C TRP A 31 -55.60 5.25 -19.50
N ASN A 32 -56.59 5.80 -20.21
CA ASN A 32 -57.96 5.31 -20.24
C ASN A 32 -58.05 4.21 -21.31
N THR A 33 -58.56 3.05 -20.93
CA THR A 33 -59.26 2.12 -21.84
C THR A 33 -60.33 1.38 -21.04
N GLU A 34 -61.56 1.50 -21.54
CA GLU A 34 -62.77 0.83 -21.08
C GLU A 34 -62.68 -0.70 -21.30
N GLU A 35 -63.24 -1.49 -20.38
CA GLU A 35 -64.37 -2.40 -20.65
C GLU A 35 -64.75 -3.19 -19.38
N GLU A 36 -66.06 -3.35 -19.19
CA GLU A 36 -66.76 -3.99 -18.07
C GLU A 36 -66.49 -5.50 -17.95
N VAL A 37 -66.60 -6.05 -16.73
CA VAL A 37 -67.58 -7.09 -16.32
C VAL A 37 -67.50 -7.27 -14.79
N ALA A 38 -68.63 -7.04 -14.10
CA ALA A 38 -68.89 -7.25 -12.67
C ALA A 38 -69.15 -8.78 -12.38
N PRO A 39 -69.36 -9.32 -11.13
CA PRO A 39 -70.08 -8.65 -10.04
C PRO A 39 -69.81 -9.12 -8.57
N PHE A 40 -70.58 -8.50 -7.67
CA PHE A 40 -71.06 -8.92 -6.35
C PHE A 40 -70.42 -8.35 -5.07
N LYS A 41 -71.29 -7.57 -4.40
CA LYS A 41 -71.20 -6.92 -3.09
C LYS A 41 -71.03 -7.93 -1.96
N LEU A 42 -70.24 -7.57 -0.95
CA LEU A 42 -70.53 -7.93 0.43
C LEU A 42 -70.60 -6.67 1.30
N LEU A 43 -71.63 -6.64 2.15
CA LEU A 43 -72.12 -5.51 2.93
C LEU A 43 -71.15 -5.09 4.05
N VAL A 44 -70.98 -3.78 4.22
CA VAL A 44 -70.35 -3.13 5.39
C VAL A 44 -71.39 -2.94 6.50
N PRO A 45 -71.12 -3.32 7.77
CA PRO A 45 -71.83 -2.77 8.93
C PRO A 45 -71.09 -1.56 9.53
N PRO A 46 -71.80 -0.66 10.24
CA PRO A 46 -71.31 0.66 10.61
C PRO A 46 -70.36 0.65 11.82
N ALA A 47 -69.57 1.73 11.90
CA ALA A 47 -68.49 2.00 12.82
C ALA A 47 -68.80 1.75 14.31
N VAL A 48 -67.80 1.23 15.04
CA VAL A 48 -67.59 1.55 16.45
C VAL A 48 -66.14 1.98 16.62
N ASP A 49 -66.01 3.27 16.83
CA ASP A 49 -64.79 4.00 17.13
C ASP A 49 -64.42 3.74 18.60
N GLN A 50 -63.34 3.00 18.87
CA GLN A 50 -62.69 3.00 20.18
C GLN A 50 -61.17 2.89 20.00
N ALA A 51 -60.54 4.06 20.07
CA ALA A 51 -59.12 4.25 20.07
C ALA A 51 -58.45 3.53 21.25
N ILE A 52 -57.77 2.42 20.98
CA ILE A 52 -56.61 2.02 21.78
C ILE A 52 -55.37 2.57 21.08
N ARG A 53 -55.04 3.81 21.41
CA ARG A 53 -53.74 4.40 21.05
C ARG A 53 -52.67 3.74 21.91
N CYS A 54 -52.26 2.52 21.54
CA CYS A 54 -50.99 1.97 21.98
C CYS A 54 -49.91 2.90 21.41
N LYS A 55 -49.44 3.85 22.23
CA LYS A 55 -48.16 4.51 21.99
C LYS A 55 -47.09 3.42 22.03
N ARG A 56 -46.83 2.76 20.90
CA ARG A 56 -45.51 2.18 20.66
C ARG A 56 -44.57 3.36 20.78
N LYS A 57 -43.91 3.49 21.93
CA LYS A 57 -42.64 4.21 21.99
C LYS A 57 -41.81 3.54 20.89
N ARG A 58 -41.61 4.22 19.77
CA ARG A 58 -40.46 3.93 18.93
C ARG A 58 -39.30 4.12 19.89
N VAL A 59 -38.74 3.01 20.36
CA VAL A 59 -37.36 3.03 20.79
C VAL A 59 -36.63 3.32 19.50
N THR A 60 -36.43 4.60 19.22
CA THR A 60 -35.45 5.00 18.23
C THR A 60 -34.15 4.55 18.86
N THR A 61 -33.65 3.38 18.45
CA THR A 61 -32.24 3.05 18.52
C THR A 61 -31.54 4.03 17.59
N ASP A 62 -31.57 5.31 17.96
CA ASP A 62 -31.09 6.39 17.12
C ASP A 62 -29.59 6.37 17.28
N ILE A 63 -28.88 5.94 16.24
CA ILE A 63 -27.43 5.92 16.25
C ILE A 63 -26.87 7.33 16.42
N GLU A 64 -27.67 8.38 16.16
CA GLU A 64 -27.34 9.77 16.45
C GLU A 64 -27.24 10.07 17.96
N SER A 65 -27.88 9.25 18.80
CA SER A 65 -27.82 9.37 20.27
C SER A 65 -26.56 8.78 20.90
N LEU A 66 -25.77 8.00 20.14
CA LEU A 66 -24.52 7.44 20.64
C LEU A 66 -23.48 8.56 20.85
N PRO A 67 -22.77 8.60 22.00
CA PRO A 67 -21.65 9.52 22.20
C PRO A 67 -20.60 9.42 21.09
N ASP A 68 -19.97 10.55 20.76
CA ASP A 68 -18.99 10.66 19.67
C ASP A 68 -17.81 9.73 19.89
N GLU A 69 -17.41 9.50 21.14
CA GLU A 69 -16.30 8.63 21.52
C GLU A 69 -16.60 7.16 21.21
N LEU A 70 -17.81 6.68 21.55
CA LEU A 70 -18.21 5.31 21.26
C LEU A 70 -18.36 5.10 19.74
N LEU A 71 -18.88 6.10 19.05
CA LEU A 71 -18.98 6.06 17.60
C LEU A 71 -17.60 6.04 16.94
N PHE A 72 -16.66 6.85 17.42
CA PHE A 72 -15.26 6.85 16.97
C PHE A 72 -14.64 5.47 17.12
N GLU A 73 -14.78 4.87 18.31
CA GLU A 73 -14.25 3.54 18.62
C GLU A 73 -14.85 2.44 17.73
N VAL A 74 -16.14 2.51 17.43
CA VAL A 74 -16.79 1.57 16.48
C VAL A 74 -16.22 1.77 15.08
N LEU A 75 -16.17 3.01 14.58
CA LEU A 75 -15.75 3.32 13.22
C LEU A 75 -14.28 2.97 12.96
N VAL A 76 -13.38 3.14 13.94
CA VAL A 76 -11.95 2.81 13.81
C VAL A 76 -11.72 1.29 13.64
N ARG A 77 -12.63 0.44 14.12
CA ARG A 77 -12.53 -1.02 14.00
C ARG A 77 -13.09 -1.57 12.67
N ILE A 78 -13.77 -0.73 11.89
CA ILE A 78 -14.30 -1.11 10.58
C ILE A 78 -13.18 -1.00 9.53
N PRO A 79 -13.10 -1.92 8.55
CA PRO A 79 -12.17 -1.79 7.43
C PRO A 79 -12.29 -0.41 6.78
N VAL A 80 -11.15 0.25 6.55
CA VAL A 80 -11.11 1.64 6.13
C VAL A 80 -11.81 1.88 4.79
N GLN A 81 -11.88 0.86 3.93
CA GLN A 81 -12.61 0.92 2.67
C GLN A 81 -14.11 1.07 2.92
N ASP A 82 -14.68 0.30 3.84
CA ASP A 82 -16.10 0.37 4.20
C ASP A 82 -16.40 1.68 4.94
N VAL A 83 -15.46 2.17 5.74
CA VAL A 83 -15.55 3.49 6.35
C VAL A 83 -15.66 4.57 5.27
N TYR A 84 -14.81 4.51 4.25
CA TYR A 84 -14.77 5.50 3.18
C TYR A 84 -15.95 5.40 2.22
N TYR A 85 -16.36 4.20 1.81
CA TYR A 85 -17.41 4.04 0.80
C TYR A 85 -18.81 4.10 1.38
N GLU A 86 -19.01 3.52 2.57
CA GLU A 86 -20.35 3.29 3.13
C GLU A 86 -20.59 4.12 4.40
N ALA A 87 -19.70 4.02 5.40
CA ALA A 87 -19.95 4.61 6.73
C ALA A 87 -20.07 6.14 6.68
N ARG A 88 -19.25 6.82 5.87
CA ARG A 88 -19.34 8.29 5.72
C ARG A 88 -20.69 8.78 5.16
N LEU A 89 -21.49 7.89 4.54
CA LEU A 89 -22.78 8.22 3.93
C LEU A 89 -23.96 8.03 4.88
N VAL A 90 -23.74 7.46 6.08
CA VAL A 90 -24.80 7.14 7.04
C VAL A 90 -25.48 8.39 7.59
N CYS A 91 -24.70 9.31 8.17
CA CYS A 91 -25.20 10.62 8.61
C CYS A 91 -24.06 11.64 8.71
N ARG A 92 -24.41 12.92 8.93
CA ARG A 92 -23.42 14.02 9.05
C ARG A 92 -22.43 13.80 10.18
N LYS A 93 -22.89 13.23 11.30
CA LYS A 93 -22.05 12.95 12.47
C LYS A 93 -20.91 11.99 12.12
N TRP A 94 -21.22 10.89 11.44
CA TRP A 94 -20.23 9.90 10.99
C TRP A 94 -19.26 10.53 10.00
N TYR A 95 -19.79 11.28 9.02
CA TYR A 95 -18.98 12.02 8.08
C TYR A 95 -17.97 12.93 8.78
N HIS A 96 -18.40 13.75 9.75
CA HIS A 96 -17.51 14.66 10.46
C HIS A 96 -16.42 13.93 11.24
N ILE A 97 -16.76 12.87 11.99
CA ILE A 97 -15.78 12.06 12.74
C ILE A 97 -14.71 11.49 11.81
N ILE A 98 -15.12 10.87 10.70
CA ILE A 98 -14.22 10.19 9.75
C ILE A 98 -13.20 11.14 9.11
N HIS A 99 -13.57 12.41 8.92
CA HIS A 99 -12.69 13.42 8.32
C HIS A 99 -11.82 14.15 9.35
N THR A 100 -11.90 13.79 10.64
CA THR A 100 -11.01 14.40 11.64
C THR A 100 -9.58 13.88 11.54
N PRO A 101 -8.59 14.74 11.74
CA PRO A 101 -7.18 14.38 11.94
C PRO A 101 -6.93 13.18 12.86
N ASN A 102 -7.64 13.13 13.98
CA ASN A 102 -7.47 12.09 14.99
C ASN A 102 -8.03 10.75 14.50
N PHE A 103 -9.17 10.76 13.81
CA PHE A 103 -9.73 9.54 13.22
C PHE A 103 -8.81 8.98 12.13
N ILE A 104 -8.29 9.84 11.25
CA ILE A 104 -7.37 9.42 10.18
C ILE A 104 -6.13 8.76 10.78
N SER A 105 -5.51 9.40 11.79
CA SER A 105 -4.36 8.81 12.50
C SER A 105 -4.73 7.49 13.19
N SER A 106 -5.82 7.44 13.95
CA SER A 106 -6.23 6.22 14.68
C SER A 106 -6.59 5.08 13.74
N SER A 107 -7.33 5.36 12.66
CA SER A 107 -7.67 4.36 11.63
C SER A 107 -6.44 3.89 10.87
N LEU A 108 -5.49 4.78 10.58
CA LEU A 108 -4.18 4.39 10.07
C LEU A 108 -3.51 3.46 11.08
N HIS A 109 -3.41 3.76 12.37
CA HIS A 109 -2.76 2.85 13.33
C HIS A 109 -3.43 1.47 13.40
N HIS A 110 -4.76 1.40 13.36
CA HIS A 110 -5.53 0.15 13.47
C HIS A 110 -5.59 -0.66 12.18
N SER A 111 -5.39 -0.03 11.03
CA SER A 111 -5.44 -0.70 9.73
C SER A 111 -4.35 -1.78 9.64
N THR A 112 -4.68 -2.92 9.04
CA THR A 112 -3.72 -3.99 8.78
C THR A 112 -2.97 -3.72 7.48
N TYR A 113 -1.68 -4.04 7.46
CA TYR A 113 -0.93 -4.08 6.21
C TYR A 113 -1.05 -5.47 5.58
N GLY A 114 -0.73 -5.55 4.30
CA GLY A 114 -0.60 -6.78 3.54
C GLY A 114 0.30 -6.59 2.34
N LEU A 115 0.19 -7.49 1.38
CA LEU A 115 0.98 -7.49 0.15
C LEU A 115 0.12 -7.14 -1.06
N LEU A 116 0.46 -6.03 -1.69
CA LEU A 116 -0.11 -5.59 -2.95
C LEU A 116 0.70 -6.18 -4.11
N PHE A 117 0.04 -6.96 -4.93
CA PHE A 117 0.50 -7.43 -6.23
C PHE A 117 -0.07 -6.47 -7.30
N LYS A 118 0.69 -5.43 -7.63
CA LYS A 118 0.29 -4.43 -8.64
C LYS A 118 0.79 -4.86 -10.02
N SER A 119 -0.12 -4.93 -10.99
CA SER A 119 0.23 -5.06 -12.42
C SER A 119 -0.27 -3.86 -13.21
N VAL A 120 0.40 -3.57 -14.32
CA VAL A 120 -0.05 -2.58 -15.32
C VAL A 120 -1.00 -3.23 -16.33
N CYS A 121 -0.81 -4.52 -16.61
CA CYS A 121 -1.56 -5.23 -17.64
C CYS A 121 -2.72 -6.06 -17.08
N TRP A 122 -2.66 -6.39 -15.78
CA TRP A 122 -3.58 -7.33 -15.13
C TRP A 122 -4.23 -6.75 -13.88
N GLU A 123 -5.27 -7.43 -13.41
CA GLU A 123 -5.94 -7.08 -12.15
C GLU A 123 -4.95 -7.15 -10.99
N SER A 124 -5.01 -6.12 -10.15
CA SER A 124 -4.14 -6.01 -8.97
C SER A 124 -4.80 -6.67 -7.78
N VAL A 125 -4.01 -7.41 -7.02
CA VAL A 125 -4.49 -8.24 -5.92
C VAL A 125 -3.86 -7.74 -4.62
N LEU A 126 -4.67 -7.57 -3.57
CA LEU A 126 -4.19 -7.26 -2.23
C LEU A 126 -4.45 -8.48 -1.35
N ILE A 127 -3.40 -9.00 -0.73
CA ILE A 127 -3.48 -10.13 0.21
C ILE A 127 -3.30 -9.58 1.62
N LEU A 128 -4.31 -9.76 2.46
CA LEU A 128 -4.37 -9.28 3.85
C LEU A 128 -4.45 -10.46 4.82
N PRO A 129 -4.02 -10.29 6.08
CA PRO A 129 -4.32 -11.27 7.12
C PRO A 129 -5.81 -11.30 7.43
N GLN A 130 -6.37 -12.50 7.61
CA GLN A 130 -7.76 -12.66 8.00
C GLN A 130 -7.98 -12.21 9.46
N SER A 131 -9.10 -11.53 9.73
CA SER A 131 -9.48 -11.16 11.10
C SER A 131 -9.82 -12.41 11.94
N GLY A 132 -9.11 -12.61 13.05
CA GLY A 132 -9.41 -13.68 14.01
C GLY A 132 -8.95 -15.09 13.63
N GLY A 133 -8.18 -15.27 12.55
CA GLY A 133 -7.65 -16.55 12.11
C GLY A 133 -6.16 -16.50 11.70
N GLY A 134 -5.57 -17.68 11.43
CA GLY A 134 -4.20 -17.82 10.93
C GLY A 134 -4.08 -17.80 9.40
N GLY A 135 -5.18 -17.49 8.69
CA GLY A 135 -5.25 -17.47 7.23
C GLY A 135 -5.12 -16.07 6.64
N VAL A 136 -5.45 -15.97 5.36
CA VAL A 136 -5.39 -14.72 4.58
C VAL A 136 -6.66 -14.52 3.78
N GLU A 137 -6.96 -13.27 3.50
CA GLU A 137 -8.02 -12.86 2.59
C GLU A 137 -7.42 -12.19 1.35
N VAL A 138 -8.05 -12.44 0.21
CA VAL A 138 -7.65 -11.88 -1.08
C VAL A 138 -8.71 -10.90 -1.51
N THR A 139 -8.33 -9.64 -1.67
CA THR A 139 -9.23 -8.56 -2.06
C THR A 139 -8.73 -7.89 -3.33
N GLN A 140 -9.68 -7.50 -4.19
CA GLN A 140 -9.38 -6.67 -5.35
C GLN A 140 -9.48 -5.19 -4.96
N LEU A 141 -8.45 -4.41 -5.29
CA LEU A 141 -8.52 -2.97 -5.13
C LEU A 141 -9.46 -2.36 -6.18
N ARG A 142 -10.35 -1.47 -5.75
CA ARG A 142 -11.24 -0.71 -6.65
C ARG A 142 -10.47 0.26 -7.57
N TYR A 143 -9.18 0.49 -7.31
CA TYR A 143 -8.33 1.36 -8.11
C TYR A 143 -7.91 0.69 -9.43
N LYS A 144 -8.49 1.14 -10.55
CA LYS A 144 -8.30 0.52 -11.89
C LYS A 144 -7.21 1.15 -12.76
N ARG A 145 -6.51 2.21 -12.31
CA ARG A 145 -5.53 2.86 -13.18
C ARG A 145 -4.33 1.95 -13.45
N ARG A 146 -3.91 1.94 -14.71
CA ARG A 146 -2.75 1.19 -15.21
C ARG A 146 -1.49 2.03 -15.09
N CYS A 147 -1.10 2.32 -13.85
CA CYS A 147 0.14 3.03 -13.54
C CYS A 147 1.13 2.10 -12.81
N VAL A 148 2.42 2.45 -12.89
CA VAL A 148 3.46 1.79 -12.10
C VAL A 148 3.51 2.45 -10.74
N VAL A 149 3.25 1.65 -9.71
CA VAL A 149 3.46 2.06 -8.32
C VAL A 149 4.93 1.86 -7.98
N LEU A 150 5.61 2.94 -7.66
CA LEU A 150 7.05 2.95 -7.37
C LEU A 150 7.32 2.65 -5.89
N SER A 151 6.48 3.18 -5.01
CA SER A 151 6.58 3.01 -3.57
C SER A 151 5.19 3.16 -2.91
N SER A 152 5.03 2.61 -1.72
CA SER A 152 3.79 2.65 -0.93
C SER A 152 4.16 2.92 0.53
N CYS A 153 3.52 3.91 1.14
CA CYS A 153 3.73 4.30 2.53
C CYS A 153 2.42 4.83 3.13
N ASN A 154 2.00 4.30 4.29
CA ASN A 154 0.78 4.72 5.00
C ASN A 154 -0.47 4.83 4.11
N GLY A 155 -0.59 3.98 3.10
CA GLY A 155 -1.69 3.99 2.13
C GLY A 155 -1.57 4.97 0.97
N LEU A 156 -0.57 5.85 1.01
CA LEU A 156 -0.18 6.68 -0.12
C LEU A 156 0.72 5.90 -1.07
N TRP A 157 0.54 6.14 -2.36
CA TRP A 157 1.36 5.58 -3.43
C TRP A 157 2.14 6.69 -4.11
N LEU A 158 3.41 6.41 -4.39
CA LEU A 158 4.19 7.17 -5.36
C LEU A 158 4.04 6.48 -6.70
N GLU A 159 3.31 7.11 -7.62
CA GLU A 159 3.07 6.57 -8.96
C GLU A 159 3.83 7.37 -10.01
N ASN A 160 4.16 6.69 -11.10
CA ASN A 160 4.63 7.32 -12.32
C ASN A 160 3.92 6.71 -13.53
N ASN A 161 3.46 7.59 -14.41
CA ASN A 161 2.91 7.22 -15.70
C ASN A 161 4.04 7.10 -16.74
N LEU A 162 4.82 6.02 -16.62
CA LEU A 162 5.97 5.75 -17.48
C LEU A 162 5.70 5.91 -18.99
N PRO A 163 4.54 5.50 -19.56
CA PRO A 163 4.27 5.68 -20.99
C PRO A 163 4.25 7.14 -21.47
N ARG A 164 3.96 8.10 -20.58
CA ARG A 164 3.88 9.52 -20.90
C ARG A 164 5.11 10.32 -20.46
N GLN A 165 6.06 9.68 -19.76
CA GLN A 165 7.17 10.35 -19.09
C GLN A 165 6.70 11.50 -18.17
N ASP A 166 5.53 11.33 -17.54
CA ASP A 166 5.00 12.32 -16.61
C ASP A 166 5.88 12.35 -15.34
N TYR A 167 5.88 13.51 -14.66
CA TYR A 167 6.51 13.62 -13.35
C TYR A 167 5.82 12.71 -12.31
N PRO A 168 6.58 12.16 -11.35
CA PRO A 168 5.99 11.33 -10.31
C PRO A 168 4.99 12.14 -9.49
N TYR A 169 3.97 11.47 -8.98
CA TYR A 169 2.96 12.08 -8.13
C TYR A 169 2.61 11.14 -6.98
N VAL A 170 2.17 11.73 -5.88
CA VAL A 170 1.63 11.00 -4.74
C VAL A 170 0.11 10.92 -4.89
N ILE A 171 -0.45 9.73 -4.67
CA ILE A 171 -1.89 9.49 -4.73
C ILE A 171 -2.34 8.66 -3.53
N ASN A 172 -3.50 8.97 -2.98
CA ASN A 172 -4.22 8.02 -2.14
C ASN A 172 -5.21 7.24 -3.05
N PRO A 173 -5.01 5.93 -3.28
CA PRO A 173 -5.85 5.14 -4.18
C PRO A 173 -7.28 4.93 -3.64
N LEU A 174 -7.48 5.07 -2.33
CA LEU A 174 -8.80 4.95 -1.69
C LEU A 174 -9.60 6.24 -1.87
N THR A 175 -8.99 7.39 -1.54
CA THR A 175 -9.68 8.69 -1.59
C THR A 175 -9.68 9.31 -2.99
N GLY A 176 -8.70 8.95 -3.83
CA GLY A 176 -8.50 9.49 -5.17
C GLY A 176 -7.77 10.84 -5.20
N GLN A 177 -7.34 11.36 -4.05
CA GLN A 177 -6.60 12.62 -3.96
C GLN A 177 -5.19 12.47 -4.54
N ILE A 178 -4.70 13.49 -5.25
CA ILE A 178 -3.41 13.48 -5.98
C ILE A 178 -2.63 14.77 -5.70
N VAL A 179 -1.32 14.63 -5.44
CA VAL A 179 -0.34 15.72 -5.42
C VAL A 179 0.76 15.43 -6.44
N ILE A 180 0.92 16.33 -7.40
CA ILE A 180 2.00 16.24 -8.39
C ILE A 180 3.31 16.71 -7.73
N LEU A 181 4.37 15.92 -7.83
CA LEU A 181 5.67 16.33 -7.30
C LEU A 181 6.39 17.25 -8.32
N PRO A 182 7.26 18.15 -7.84
CA PRO A 182 8.09 18.97 -8.71
C PRO A 182 8.89 18.14 -9.70
N PRO A 183 9.21 18.70 -10.88
CA PRO A 183 10.06 18.04 -11.85
C PRO A 183 11.48 17.84 -11.30
N CYS A 184 12.06 16.66 -11.53
CA CYS A 184 13.48 16.41 -11.30
C CYS A 184 14.23 16.48 -12.64
N VAL A 185 15.41 17.11 -12.66
CA VAL A 185 16.23 17.21 -13.86
C VAL A 185 16.91 15.86 -14.11
N GLY A 186 16.75 15.28 -15.30
CA GLY A 186 17.36 14.00 -15.69
C GLY A 186 16.39 13.03 -16.37
N ARG A 187 16.88 11.89 -16.85
CA ARG A 187 16.04 10.85 -17.48
C ARG A 187 15.27 10.06 -16.41
N VAL A 188 13.98 10.32 -16.33
CA VAL A 188 13.02 9.72 -15.37
C VAL A 188 13.07 8.18 -15.31
N SER A 189 13.38 7.52 -16.43
CA SER A 189 13.41 6.05 -16.55
C SER A 189 14.55 5.36 -15.78
N GLU A 190 15.60 6.10 -15.41
CA GLU A 190 16.79 5.54 -14.75
C GLU A 190 16.75 5.72 -13.23
N PHE A 191 15.90 6.62 -12.73
CA PHE A 191 15.74 6.85 -11.31
C PHE A 191 14.94 5.75 -10.62
N LYS A 192 15.32 5.53 -9.37
CA LYS A 192 14.54 4.76 -8.41
C LYS A 192 13.96 5.72 -7.38
N TYR A 193 12.87 5.29 -6.75
CA TYR A 193 12.05 6.15 -5.92
C TYR A 193 11.64 5.44 -4.63
N ALA A 194 11.54 6.21 -3.56
CA ALA A 194 10.91 5.82 -2.32
C ALA A 194 9.98 6.93 -1.82
N LEU A 195 8.84 6.55 -1.24
CA LEU A 195 8.02 7.43 -0.43
C LEU A 195 8.04 6.86 0.98
N ALA A 196 8.35 7.69 1.96
CA ALA A 196 8.49 7.27 3.33
C ALA A 196 8.01 8.35 4.29
N TYR A 197 7.63 7.94 5.50
CA TYR A 197 7.13 8.82 6.54
C TYR A 197 8.21 9.06 7.59
N ALA A 198 8.45 10.33 7.90
CA ALA A 198 9.35 10.82 8.92
C ALA A 198 8.52 11.13 10.19
N PRO A 199 8.53 10.24 11.21
CA PRO A 199 7.58 10.29 12.31
C PRO A 199 7.81 11.44 13.30
N ALA A 200 9.04 11.93 13.45
CA ALA A 200 9.36 13.02 14.37
C ALA A 200 8.95 14.38 13.77
N SER A 201 9.18 14.60 12.48
CA SER A 201 8.71 15.80 11.79
C SER A 201 7.24 15.71 11.35
N MET A 202 6.66 14.51 11.35
CA MET A 202 5.31 14.20 10.83
C MET A 202 5.16 14.52 9.34
N GLU A 203 6.20 14.27 8.56
CA GLU A 203 6.26 14.61 7.15
C GLU A 203 6.40 13.38 6.25
N TYR A 204 5.85 13.47 5.05
CA TYR A 204 6.15 12.51 4.00
C TYR A 204 7.33 13.01 3.16
N LYS A 205 8.37 12.18 3.06
CA LYS A 205 9.54 12.47 2.23
C LYS A 205 9.54 11.55 1.02
N ALA A 206 9.64 12.15 -0.16
CA ALA A 206 9.92 11.46 -1.40
C ALA A 206 11.42 11.51 -1.66
N VAL A 207 12.01 10.36 -1.97
CA VAL A 207 13.45 10.21 -2.22
C VAL A 207 13.63 9.67 -3.63
N ILE A 208 14.50 10.32 -4.40
CA ILE A 208 14.95 9.91 -5.73
C ILE A 208 16.42 9.57 -5.63
N PHE A 209 16.82 8.47 -6.26
CA PHE A 209 18.23 8.13 -6.36
C PHE A 209 18.59 7.61 -7.74
N TYR A 210 19.78 8.03 -8.17
CA TYR A 210 20.42 7.62 -9.40
C TYR A 210 21.57 6.67 -9.06
N PRO A 211 21.53 5.42 -9.51
CA PRO A 211 22.63 4.50 -9.28
C PRO A 211 23.86 4.93 -10.09
N PRO A 212 25.08 4.67 -9.58
CA PRO A 212 26.29 4.95 -10.36
C PRO A 212 26.33 4.04 -11.60
N ASP A 213 26.64 4.57 -12.78
CA ASP A 213 26.59 3.81 -14.05
C ASP A 213 27.92 3.80 -14.83
N GLY A 214 29.05 4.00 -14.12
CA GLY A 214 30.39 4.05 -14.71
C GLY A 214 30.73 5.37 -15.40
N ILE A 215 29.72 6.18 -15.75
CA ILE A 215 29.87 7.53 -16.31
C ILE A 215 29.46 8.58 -15.28
N TYR A 216 28.40 8.33 -14.51
CA TYR A 216 27.87 9.26 -13.52
C TYR A 216 28.10 8.78 -12.09
N CYS A 217 28.31 9.74 -11.19
CA CYS A 217 28.29 9.51 -9.75
C CYS A 217 26.88 9.14 -9.29
N ALA A 218 26.80 8.42 -8.18
CA ALA A 218 25.53 8.22 -7.49
C ALA A 218 24.98 9.58 -7.03
N ILE A 219 23.66 9.78 -7.14
CA ILE A 219 22.99 10.99 -6.67
C ILE A 219 21.78 10.58 -5.86
N CYS A 220 21.52 11.29 -4.77
CA CYS A 220 20.30 11.17 -3.98
C CYS A 220 19.67 12.56 -3.82
N HIS A 221 18.39 12.66 -4.15
CA HIS A 221 17.60 13.85 -3.92
C HIS A 221 16.42 13.53 -3.03
N MET A 222 16.01 14.51 -2.23
CA MET A 222 14.83 14.40 -1.38
C MET A 222 13.92 15.60 -1.53
N LEU A 223 12.65 15.38 -1.23
CA LEU A 223 11.60 16.39 -1.23
C LEU A 223 10.62 16.05 -0.10
N THR A 224 10.23 17.05 0.68
CA THR A 224 9.09 16.96 1.59
C THR A 224 7.80 17.17 0.79
N ALA A 225 7.01 16.11 0.65
CA ALA A 225 5.83 16.07 -0.21
C ALA A 225 4.74 17.02 0.31
N GLY A 226 4.24 17.90 -0.57
CA GLY A 226 3.24 18.92 -0.22
C GLY A 226 3.80 20.21 0.37
N VAL A 227 5.10 20.25 0.70
CA VAL A 227 5.77 21.44 1.29
C VAL A 227 6.78 22.02 0.31
N ASP A 228 7.72 21.22 -0.16
CA ASP A 228 8.83 21.69 -0.97
C ASP A 228 8.43 21.90 -2.43
N LYS A 229 9.04 22.91 -3.07
CA LYS A 229 8.84 23.24 -4.49
C LYS A 229 9.93 22.70 -5.40
N THR A 230 11.05 22.23 -4.82
CA THR A 230 12.24 21.77 -5.53
C THR A 230 12.88 20.63 -4.77
N TRP A 231 13.50 19.70 -5.50
CA TRP A 231 14.31 18.64 -4.92
C TRP A 231 15.60 19.20 -4.34
N ARG A 232 16.01 18.72 -3.16
CA ARG A 232 17.30 19.04 -2.53
C ARG A 232 18.25 17.86 -2.60
N ASP A 233 19.54 18.15 -2.75
CA ASP A 233 20.59 17.14 -2.78
C ASP A 233 20.87 16.63 -1.37
N ILE A 234 21.00 15.31 -1.23
CA ILE A 234 21.41 14.67 0.01
C ILE A 234 22.86 14.30 -0.09
N ASP A 235 23.64 14.75 0.88
CA ASP A 235 25.06 14.45 0.95
C ASP A 235 25.26 12.95 1.13
N LEU A 236 25.97 12.34 0.19
CA LEU A 236 26.36 10.93 0.24
C LEU A 236 27.58 10.71 1.13
N GLY A 237 28.23 11.76 1.63
CA GLY A 237 29.32 11.68 2.59
C GLY A 237 30.44 10.73 2.15
N LEU A 238 30.99 9.96 3.11
CA LEU A 238 32.07 9.00 2.90
C LEU A 238 31.57 7.57 2.61
N ILE A 239 30.41 7.41 1.96
CA ILE A 239 29.91 6.07 1.59
C ILE A 239 30.87 5.43 0.59
N SER A 240 31.19 4.15 0.81
CA SER A 240 32.07 3.41 -0.09
C SER A 240 31.50 3.28 -1.51
N SER A 241 32.36 3.28 -2.53
CA SER A 241 31.91 3.09 -3.93
C SER A 241 31.17 1.76 -4.11
N ASP A 242 31.54 0.72 -3.35
CA ASP A 242 30.82 -0.54 -3.36
C ASP A 242 29.44 -0.44 -2.73
N ALA A 243 29.26 0.29 -1.62
CA ALA A 243 27.96 0.51 -1.02
C ALA A 243 27.01 1.30 -1.93
N LEU A 244 27.52 2.28 -2.69
CA LEU A 244 26.71 3.03 -3.65
C LEU A 244 26.09 2.15 -4.75
N LYS A 245 26.67 0.96 -5.04
CA LYS A 245 26.06 -0.02 -5.96
C LYS A 245 24.72 -0.56 -5.43
N ALA A 246 24.42 -0.40 -4.14
CA ALA A 246 23.13 -0.77 -3.56
C ALA A 246 21.96 0.02 -4.20
N PHE A 247 22.21 1.21 -4.75
CA PHE A 247 21.21 2.02 -5.45
C PHE A 247 20.65 1.38 -6.73
N HIS A 248 21.30 0.33 -7.28
CA HIS A 248 20.70 -0.43 -8.37
C HIS A 248 19.48 -1.25 -7.92
N ASN A 249 19.38 -1.56 -6.62
CA ASN A 249 18.30 -2.35 -6.06
C ASN A 249 17.09 -1.47 -5.72
N THR A 250 15.90 -2.09 -5.70
CA THR A 250 14.67 -1.43 -5.24
C THR A 250 14.80 -1.12 -3.75
N PRO A 251 14.46 0.09 -3.31
CA PRO A 251 14.61 0.49 -1.91
C PRO A 251 13.52 -0.18 -1.06
N LEU A 252 13.85 -0.44 0.19
CA LEU A 252 12.91 -0.93 1.19
C LEU A 252 12.63 0.19 2.18
N VAL A 253 11.35 0.45 2.46
CA VAL A 253 10.93 1.54 3.35
C VAL A 253 10.51 0.96 4.69
N THR A 254 10.97 1.61 5.76
CA THR A 254 10.48 1.44 7.12
C THR A 254 10.20 2.83 7.72
N GLU A 255 9.63 2.86 8.91
CA GLU A 255 9.23 4.09 9.59
C GLU A 255 10.47 4.92 9.91
N GLY A 256 10.56 6.12 9.32
CA GLY A 256 11.73 7.01 9.47
C GLY A 256 12.95 6.66 8.61
N PHE A 257 12.95 5.54 7.86
CA PHE A 257 14.14 5.08 7.13
C PHE A 257 13.86 4.54 5.73
N VAL A 258 14.86 4.68 4.86
CA VAL A 258 14.94 4.01 3.55
C VAL A 258 16.20 3.18 3.49
N HIS A 259 16.09 1.94 3.04
CA HIS A 259 17.19 0.98 3.03
C HIS A 259 17.48 0.46 1.63
N TRP A 260 18.77 0.28 1.35
CA TRP A 260 19.29 -0.35 0.14
C TRP A 260 20.22 -1.48 0.51
N GLN A 261 19.84 -2.69 0.14
CA GLN A 261 20.65 -3.88 0.31
C GLN A 261 21.73 -3.97 -0.77
N ASN A 262 22.94 -4.35 -0.36
CA ASN A 262 23.98 -4.79 -1.28
C ASN A 262 24.15 -6.31 -1.21
N HIS A 263 23.71 -7.00 -2.25
CA HIS A 263 23.79 -8.46 -2.32
C HIS A 263 25.21 -9.01 -2.46
N ARG A 264 26.20 -8.17 -2.83
CA ARG A 264 27.60 -8.61 -3.00
C ARG A 264 28.42 -8.41 -1.73
N THR A 265 28.27 -7.26 -1.07
CA THR A 265 29.06 -6.94 0.12
C THR A 265 28.37 -7.37 1.41
N HIS A 266 27.11 -7.81 1.35
CA HIS A 266 26.27 -8.07 2.52
C HIS A 266 26.15 -6.86 3.46
N HIS A 267 26.26 -5.63 2.94
CA HIS A 267 25.98 -4.41 3.68
C HIS A 267 24.59 -3.88 3.33
N VAL A 268 24.05 -3.08 4.24
CA VAL A 268 22.82 -2.31 4.06
C VAL A 268 23.16 -0.84 4.23
N LEU A 269 22.84 -0.06 3.21
CA LEU A 269 22.88 1.39 3.26
C LEU A 269 21.51 1.88 3.72
N THR A 270 21.49 2.71 4.76
CA THR A 270 20.26 3.23 5.36
C THR A 270 20.30 4.76 5.34
N LEU A 271 19.24 5.39 4.87
CA LEU A 271 19.02 6.84 4.99
C LEU A 271 18.07 7.08 6.15
N ASN A 272 18.50 7.87 7.13
CA ASN A 272 17.62 8.43 8.15
C ASN A 272 16.91 9.65 7.57
N LEU A 273 15.58 9.63 7.58
CA LEU A 273 14.77 10.69 6.97
C LEU A 273 14.73 11.95 7.81
N GLU A 274 14.91 11.88 9.12
CA GLU A 274 14.88 13.04 10.01
C GLU A 274 16.19 13.82 9.94
N THR A 275 17.31 13.11 10.07
CA THR A 275 18.65 13.71 10.03
C THR A 275 19.17 13.91 8.62
N GLU A 276 18.53 13.27 7.62
CA GLU A 276 18.93 13.29 6.22
C GLU A 276 20.36 12.74 5.99
N THR A 277 20.79 11.79 6.83
CA THR A 277 22.13 11.20 6.81
C THR A 277 22.11 9.72 6.46
N PHE A 278 23.14 9.28 5.73
CA PHE A 278 23.36 7.87 5.42
C PHE A 278 24.21 7.15 6.47
N THR A 279 23.89 5.89 6.71
CA THR A 279 24.70 4.93 7.47
C THR A 279 24.89 3.64 6.67
N GLU A 280 26.14 3.19 6.55
CA GLU A 280 26.49 1.89 5.97
C GLU A 280 26.73 0.90 7.11
N THR A 281 26.00 -0.21 7.12
CA THR A 281 26.10 -1.22 8.20
C THR A 281 26.16 -2.63 7.65
N PRO A 282 26.94 -3.54 8.25
CA PRO A 282 27.00 -4.92 7.80
C PRO A 282 25.72 -5.67 8.19
N ALA A 283 25.28 -6.59 7.33
CA ALA A 283 24.34 -7.62 7.72
C ALA A 283 25.04 -8.68 8.61
N PRO A 284 24.29 -9.46 9.41
CA PRO A 284 24.87 -10.52 10.23
C PRO A 284 25.78 -11.45 9.41
N LEU A 285 27.02 -11.65 9.86
CA LEU A 285 27.96 -12.59 9.25
C LEU A 285 27.64 -14.01 9.75
N LEU A 286 27.53 -14.96 8.83
CA LEU A 286 27.36 -16.39 9.14
C LEU A 286 28.29 -17.21 8.26
N PRO A 287 28.62 -18.46 8.64
CA PRO A 287 29.44 -19.34 7.82
C PRO A 287 28.84 -19.42 6.41
N PRO A 288 29.68 -19.46 5.36
CA PRO A 288 29.19 -19.58 3.99
C PRO A 288 28.30 -20.83 3.90
N ALA A 289 27.05 -20.65 3.49
CA ALA A 289 26.15 -21.76 3.26
C ALA A 289 26.75 -22.66 2.16
N ILE A 290 26.39 -23.95 2.14
CA ILE A 290 26.68 -24.82 1.01
C ILE A 290 25.80 -24.35 -0.17
N GLY A 291 26.30 -23.39 -0.95
CA GLY A 291 25.59 -22.77 -2.07
C GLY A 291 25.70 -21.23 -2.09
N SER A 292 25.06 -20.58 -3.07
CA SER A 292 25.00 -19.11 -3.11
C SER A 292 24.25 -18.59 -1.89
N ASP A 293 24.90 -17.80 -1.04
CA ASP A 293 24.26 -17.07 0.06
C ASP A 293 23.03 -16.30 -0.44
N ARG A 294 21.84 -16.73 -0.02
CA ARG A 294 20.57 -16.09 -0.39
C ARG A 294 20.08 -15.24 0.75
N ASN A 295 20.53 -14.00 0.77
CA ASN A 295 20.01 -12.94 1.62
C ASN A 295 18.84 -12.27 0.91
N ILE A 296 17.65 -12.37 1.50
CA ILE A 296 16.44 -11.68 1.06
C ILE A 296 16.05 -10.67 2.12
N TYR A 297 15.89 -9.42 1.72
CA TYR A 297 15.51 -8.34 2.60
C TYR A 297 14.04 -7.98 2.36
N LEU A 298 13.24 -7.89 3.42
CA LEU A 298 11.81 -7.59 3.36
C LEU A 298 11.45 -6.55 4.44
N SER A 299 10.49 -5.67 4.13
CA SER A 299 9.88 -4.75 5.11
C SER A 299 8.66 -5.40 5.78
N THR A 300 8.41 -5.09 7.05
CA THR A 300 7.35 -5.68 7.90
C THR A 300 6.16 -4.73 8.09
N GLY A 301 5.51 -4.33 7.00
CA GLY A 301 4.42 -3.35 7.13
C GLY A 301 4.91 -1.94 7.40
N GLY A 302 6.16 -1.64 7.04
CA GLY A 302 6.79 -0.35 7.31
C GLY A 302 7.39 -0.22 8.72
N LYS A 303 7.40 -1.26 9.57
CA LYS A 303 7.95 -1.13 10.93
C LYS A 303 9.46 -1.39 11.03
N CYS A 304 9.93 -2.50 10.46
CA CYS A 304 11.32 -2.90 10.54
C CYS A 304 11.79 -3.59 9.26
N LEU A 305 13.11 -3.59 9.05
CA LEU A 305 13.76 -4.33 7.98
C LEU A 305 14.09 -5.73 8.49
N THR A 306 13.74 -6.74 7.71
CA THR A 306 14.07 -8.14 8.01
C THR A 306 15.02 -8.71 6.97
N LEU A 307 15.93 -9.58 7.42
CA LEU A 307 16.80 -10.40 6.59
C LEU A 307 16.40 -11.86 6.76
N LEU A 308 15.98 -12.48 5.66
CA LEU A 308 15.79 -13.91 5.56
C LEU A 308 17.02 -14.49 4.87
N ARG A 309 17.76 -15.32 5.60
CA ARG A 309 18.96 -15.99 5.09
C ARG A 309 18.74 -17.49 5.05
N GLN A 310 18.93 -18.04 3.86
CA GLN A 310 18.98 -19.49 3.68
C GLN A 310 20.38 -19.99 4.08
N TYR A 311 20.45 -20.98 4.97
CA TYR A 311 21.72 -21.57 5.41
C TYR A 311 21.84 -23.05 5.03
N GLU A 312 20.73 -23.71 4.73
CA GLU A 312 20.67 -25.03 4.09
C GLU A 312 19.53 -25.07 3.06
N VAL A 313 19.42 -26.16 2.28
CA VAL A 313 18.45 -26.31 1.18
C VAL A 313 17.02 -25.94 1.56
N CYS A 314 16.57 -26.31 2.75
CA CYS A 314 15.23 -26.02 3.24
C CYS A 314 15.20 -25.14 4.48
N LEU A 315 16.36 -24.76 5.04
CA LEU A 315 16.43 -24.07 6.32
C LEU A 315 16.72 -22.58 6.17
N TRP A 316 15.91 -21.78 6.86
CA TRP A 316 15.95 -20.33 6.81
C TRP A 316 16.08 -19.76 8.22
N GLN A 317 16.83 -18.66 8.35
CA GLN A 317 16.85 -17.81 9.53
C GLN A 317 16.23 -16.47 9.21
N VAL A 318 15.53 -15.90 10.19
CA VAL A 318 14.94 -14.57 10.12
C VAL A 318 15.64 -13.68 11.15
N TRP A 319 16.17 -12.56 10.66
CA TRP A 319 16.79 -11.51 11.45
C TRP A 319 16.00 -10.21 11.29
N GLU A 320 15.89 -9.44 12.35
CA GLU A 320 15.26 -8.13 12.38
C GLU A 320 16.31 -7.06 12.68
N MET A 321 16.32 -5.98 11.90
CA MET A 321 17.09 -4.79 12.23
C MET A 321 16.36 -4.04 13.34
N SER A 322 16.92 -4.12 14.55
CA SER A 322 16.35 -3.54 15.76
C SER A 322 16.69 -2.08 15.97
N ARG A 323 17.83 -1.63 15.43
CA ARG A 323 18.25 -0.22 15.44
C ARG A 323 18.81 0.15 14.06
N PRO A 324 18.02 0.83 13.22
CA PRO A 324 18.46 1.24 11.89
C PRO A 324 19.69 2.16 11.86
N GLU A 325 19.83 3.03 12.86
CA GLU A 325 20.90 4.03 12.95
C GLU A 325 22.26 3.36 13.15
N THR A 326 22.31 2.28 13.92
CA THR A 326 23.54 1.55 14.23
C THR A 326 23.66 0.24 13.45
N GLY A 327 22.63 -0.17 12.69
CA GLY A 327 22.56 -1.46 12.02
C GLY A 327 22.56 -2.66 12.97
N GLU A 328 21.97 -2.53 14.16
CA GLU A 328 21.92 -3.63 15.13
C GLU A 328 20.87 -4.67 14.70
N TRP A 329 21.31 -5.89 14.43
CA TRP A 329 20.45 -7.01 14.05
C TRP A 329 20.19 -7.98 15.19
N ARG A 330 18.95 -8.48 15.30
CA ARG A 330 18.55 -9.51 16.27
C ARG A 330 17.97 -10.70 15.54
N LYS A 331 18.43 -11.90 15.89
CA LYS A 331 17.84 -13.15 15.39
C LYS A 331 16.43 -13.29 15.97
N LYS A 332 15.44 -13.56 15.12
CA LYS A 332 14.04 -13.67 15.52
C LYS A 332 13.49 -15.07 15.45
N ALA A 333 13.75 -15.76 14.35
CA ALA A 333 13.19 -17.09 14.12
C ALA A 333 14.08 -17.91 13.18
N HIS A 334 13.75 -19.20 13.08
CA HIS A 334 14.18 -20.05 12.00
C HIS A 334 13.00 -20.94 11.57
N PHE A 335 12.99 -21.40 10.33
CA PHE A 335 11.97 -22.31 9.83
C PHE A 335 12.53 -23.28 8.78
N SER A 336 11.81 -24.37 8.57
CA SER A 336 12.17 -25.42 7.61
C SER A 336 11.05 -25.64 6.59
N LEU A 337 11.45 -25.77 5.33
CA LEU A 337 10.57 -26.13 4.22
C LEU A 337 10.69 -27.62 3.82
N GLU A 338 11.37 -28.45 4.63
CA GLU A 338 11.65 -29.84 4.27
C GLU A 338 10.35 -30.64 4.05
N ALA A 339 9.33 -30.41 4.90
CA ALA A 339 8.03 -31.06 4.79
C ALA A 339 7.31 -30.78 3.47
N HIS A 340 7.63 -29.66 2.80
CA HIS A 340 6.98 -29.22 1.58
C HIS A 340 7.79 -29.49 0.31
N LYS A 341 9.03 -29.94 0.45
CA LYS A 341 9.98 -30.14 -0.66
C LYS A 341 9.45 -31.04 -1.77
N GLU A 342 8.73 -32.10 -1.41
CA GLU A 342 8.15 -33.07 -2.34
C GLU A 342 7.13 -32.42 -3.30
N ARG A 343 6.33 -31.46 -2.79
CA ARG A 343 5.33 -30.71 -3.57
C ARG A 343 5.95 -29.89 -4.71
N PHE A 344 7.21 -29.48 -4.54
CA PHE A 344 7.90 -28.59 -5.48
C PHE A 344 9.11 -29.24 -6.17
N LYS A 345 9.15 -30.57 -6.22
CA LYS A 345 10.18 -31.30 -6.95
C LYS A 345 10.15 -30.92 -8.44
N ILE A 346 11.27 -30.37 -8.93
CA ILE A 346 11.47 -30.08 -10.36
C ILE A 346 12.23 -31.27 -10.97
N PRO A 347 11.74 -31.91 -12.05
CA PRO A 347 12.45 -32.99 -12.72
C PRO A 347 13.85 -32.56 -13.18
N GLY A 348 14.89 -33.28 -12.74
CA GLY A 348 16.29 -32.99 -13.08
C GLY A 348 16.90 -31.74 -12.42
N GLY A 349 16.16 -31.05 -11.55
CA GLY A 349 16.64 -29.88 -10.82
C GLY A 349 17.33 -30.24 -9.50
N VAL A 350 18.36 -29.49 -9.13
CA VAL A 350 18.89 -29.52 -7.76
C VAL A 350 17.77 -29.04 -6.82
N PRO A 351 17.49 -29.70 -5.68
CA PRO A 351 16.43 -29.32 -4.74
C PRO A 351 16.62 -27.93 -4.11
N ASN A 352 17.74 -27.27 -4.40
CA ASN A 352 18.00 -25.93 -3.92
C ASN A 352 17.07 -24.93 -4.62
N ASN A 353 16.28 -24.20 -3.81
CA ASN A 353 15.51 -23.01 -4.18
C ASN A 353 14.14 -23.22 -4.86
N PHE A 354 13.35 -24.16 -4.38
CA PHE A 354 12.00 -24.37 -4.90
C PHE A 354 11.02 -23.25 -4.52
N LEU A 355 11.17 -22.65 -3.34
CA LEU A 355 10.42 -21.47 -2.90
C LEU A 355 11.36 -20.31 -2.56
N THR A 356 10.91 -19.07 -2.80
CA THR A 356 11.64 -17.85 -2.48
C THR A 356 10.70 -16.86 -1.77
N PRO A 357 11.03 -16.38 -0.56
CA PRO A 357 10.28 -15.33 0.11
C PRO A 357 10.11 -14.07 -0.76
N VAL A 358 8.92 -13.47 -0.72
CA VAL A 358 8.60 -12.23 -1.46
C VAL A 358 8.05 -11.11 -0.59
N GLY A 359 7.54 -11.41 0.60
CA GLY A 359 6.99 -10.40 1.50
C GLY A 359 6.31 -11.00 2.73
N TRP A 360 6.13 -10.18 3.76
CA TRP A 360 5.31 -10.54 4.92
C TRP A 360 3.87 -10.09 4.69
N VAL A 361 2.92 -11.01 4.82
CA VAL A 361 1.49 -10.66 4.91
C VAL A 361 1.16 -10.26 6.34
N LYS A 362 1.71 -10.98 7.32
CA LYS A 362 1.61 -10.68 8.75
C LYS A 362 2.90 -11.11 9.44
N TYR A 363 3.81 -10.18 9.68
CA TYR A 363 5.05 -10.48 10.38
C TYR A 363 4.82 -10.78 11.87
N PRO A 364 5.49 -11.79 12.47
CA PRO A 364 6.40 -12.77 11.86
C PRO A 364 5.71 -14.09 11.44
N GLU A 365 4.39 -14.12 11.38
CA GLU A 365 3.59 -15.36 11.25
C GLU A 365 3.40 -15.81 9.79
N LEU A 366 2.95 -14.93 8.89
CA LEU A 366 2.54 -15.27 7.54
C LEU A 366 3.49 -14.69 6.50
N LEU A 367 4.25 -15.57 5.84
CA LEU A 367 5.25 -15.25 4.84
C LEU A 367 4.75 -15.66 3.45
N ALA A 368 4.68 -14.71 2.52
CA ALA A 368 4.42 -15.01 1.12
C ALA A 368 5.70 -15.46 0.42
N MET A 369 5.58 -16.51 -0.38
CA MET A 369 6.66 -17.13 -1.12
C MET A 369 6.23 -17.41 -2.57
N LYS A 370 7.19 -17.35 -3.50
CA LYS A 370 6.97 -17.73 -4.90
C LYS A 370 7.69 -19.03 -5.22
N ALA A 371 7.07 -19.87 -6.02
CA ALA A 371 7.72 -21.06 -6.57
C ALA A 371 8.65 -20.70 -7.73
N ARG A 372 9.68 -21.53 -7.92
CA ARG A 372 10.56 -21.47 -9.11
C ARG A 372 9.96 -22.18 -10.32
N ASP A 373 9.17 -23.23 -10.07
CA ASP A 373 8.56 -24.03 -11.13
C ASP A 373 7.67 -23.17 -12.03
N LYS A 374 7.89 -23.25 -13.35
CA LYS A 374 7.12 -22.53 -14.37
C LYS A 374 5.63 -22.84 -14.28
N ALA A 375 5.27 -24.09 -13.96
CA ALA A 375 3.87 -24.49 -13.84
C ALA A 375 3.15 -23.77 -12.67
N GLN A 376 3.91 -23.32 -11.66
CA GLN A 376 3.40 -22.73 -10.43
C GLN A 376 3.68 -21.22 -10.35
N MET A 377 4.16 -20.60 -11.44
CA MET A 377 4.46 -19.17 -11.45
C MET A 377 3.22 -18.28 -11.38
N SER A 378 2.02 -18.81 -11.61
CA SER A 378 0.74 -18.10 -11.41
C SER A 378 0.16 -18.29 -10.00
N ALA A 379 0.94 -18.81 -9.05
CA ALA A 379 0.54 -18.94 -7.66
C ALA A 379 1.50 -18.21 -6.72
N VAL A 380 0.96 -17.76 -5.60
CA VAL A 380 1.73 -17.34 -4.42
C VAL A 380 1.39 -18.27 -3.26
N PHE A 381 2.40 -18.67 -2.51
CA PHE A 381 2.27 -19.59 -1.38
C PHE A 381 2.40 -18.82 -0.08
N ILE A 382 1.45 -18.99 0.82
CA ILE A 382 1.51 -18.40 2.16
C ILE A 382 1.95 -19.47 3.13
N TYR A 383 3.17 -19.31 3.65
CA TYR A 383 3.72 -20.19 4.65
C TYR A 383 3.47 -19.59 6.04
N ASN A 384 2.84 -20.37 6.91
CA ASN A 384 2.62 -20.00 8.31
C ASN A 384 3.79 -20.52 9.16
N LEU A 385 4.58 -19.62 9.74
CA LEU A 385 5.75 -19.97 10.55
C LEU A 385 5.39 -20.62 11.89
N VAL A 386 4.13 -20.49 12.35
CA VAL A 386 3.64 -21.05 13.61
C VAL A 386 3.09 -22.46 13.40
N THR A 387 2.25 -22.66 12.37
CA THR A 387 1.63 -23.97 12.10
C THR A 387 2.46 -24.84 11.14
N HIS A 388 3.42 -24.24 10.44
CA HIS A 388 4.20 -24.86 9.36
C HIS A 388 3.38 -25.29 8.14
N GLU A 389 2.13 -24.86 8.05
CA GLU A 389 1.24 -25.11 6.92
C GLU A 389 1.54 -24.16 5.75
N ILE A 390 1.15 -24.57 4.55
CA ILE A 390 1.33 -23.78 3.33
C ILE A 390 0.05 -23.77 2.49
N ASP A 391 -0.49 -22.57 2.32
CA ASP A 391 -1.67 -22.33 1.50
C ASP A 391 -1.26 -21.80 0.13
N GLU A 392 -2.00 -22.20 -0.91
CA GLU A 392 -1.77 -21.73 -2.28
C GLU A 392 -2.86 -20.74 -2.68
N ILE A 393 -2.43 -19.61 -3.25
CA ILE A 393 -3.30 -18.57 -3.75
C ILE A 393 -3.04 -18.40 -5.23
N GLY A 394 -4.06 -18.66 -6.04
CA GLY A 394 -4.04 -18.39 -7.47
C GLY A 394 -3.98 -16.88 -7.74
N LEU A 395 -3.07 -16.49 -8.62
CA LEU A 395 -2.99 -15.15 -9.19
C LEU A 395 -3.61 -15.14 -10.59
N PRO A 396 -4.18 -14.01 -11.05
CA PRO A 396 -4.71 -13.88 -12.41
C PRO A 396 -3.68 -14.13 -13.53
N THR A 397 -2.39 -14.02 -13.23
CA THR A 397 -1.29 -14.23 -14.19
C THR A 397 0.00 -14.58 -13.45
N PHE A 398 1.11 -14.74 -14.17
CA PHE A 398 2.41 -15.04 -13.58
C PHE A 398 2.87 -13.96 -12.60
N ILE A 399 3.34 -14.37 -11.43
CA ILE A 399 3.86 -13.53 -10.34
C ILE A 399 4.95 -12.55 -10.81
N ALA A 400 5.74 -12.94 -11.82
CA ALA A 400 6.80 -12.10 -12.39
C ALA A 400 6.27 -10.84 -13.10
N THR A 401 4.98 -10.80 -13.45
CA THR A 401 4.33 -9.62 -14.05
C THR A 401 3.84 -8.61 -13.01
N TYR A 402 3.91 -8.98 -11.72
CA TYR A 402 3.48 -8.16 -10.60
C TYR A 402 4.68 -7.49 -9.95
N ARG A 403 4.50 -6.23 -9.57
CA ARG A 403 5.31 -5.58 -8.56
C ARG A 403 4.67 -5.85 -7.21
N ILE A 404 5.46 -6.37 -6.27
CA ILE A 404 5.02 -6.71 -4.92
C ILE A 404 5.43 -5.56 -4.00
N LEU A 405 4.46 -5.02 -3.27
CA LEU A 405 4.63 -3.88 -2.39
C LEU A 405 3.95 -4.16 -1.06
N VAL A 406 4.55 -3.73 0.03
CA VAL A 406 3.86 -3.66 1.31
C VAL A 406 2.85 -2.51 1.22
N HIS A 407 1.59 -2.79 1.50
CA HIS A 407 0.52 -1.81 1.42
C HIS A 407 -0.45 -1.96 2.58
N LYS A 408 -1.00 -0.81 2.98
CA LYS A 408 -1.98 -0.67 4.04
C LYS A 408 -2.95 0.39 3.58
N SER A 409 -4.24 0.08 3.48
CA SER A 409 -5.21 1.10 3.08
C SER A 409 -5.42 2.11 4.22
N SER A 410 -5.64 3.39 3.86
CA SER A 410 -5.81 4.47 4.83
C SER A 410 -6.58 5.65 4.22
N LEU A 411 -7.08 6.53 5.10
CA LEU A 411 -7.63 7.83 4.74
C LEU A 411 -6.57 8.95 4.74
N GLU A 412 -5.31 8.58 4.82
CA GLU A 412 -4.21 9.50 5.00
C GLU A 412 -4.07 10.46 3.83
N TRP A 413 -3.69 11.70 4.12
CA TRP A 413 -3.44 12.72 3.10
C TRP A 413 -2.40 13.75 3.51
N LEU A 414 -1.73 14.35 2.52
CA LEU A 414 -0.61 15.28 2.70
C LEU A 414 -1.02 16.65 3.27
N ASP A 415 -2.31 17.01 3.24
CA ASP A 415 -2.78 18.30 3.79
C ASP A 415 -2.88 18.31 5.34
N ALA A 416 -2.43 17.24 5.99
CA ALA A 416 -2.62 17.01 7.40
C ALA A 416 -1.63 17.76 8.33
N VAL A 417 -0.91 18.81 7.91
CA VAL A 417 -0.11 19.66 8.82
C VAL A 417 -0.18 21.15 8.46
N LYS A 418 -1.28 21.80 8.89
CA LYS A 418 -1.18 23.10 9.59
C LYS A 418 -1.34 22.87 11.11
N ARG A 419 -0.68 21.85 11.66
CA ARG A 419 -0.78 21.51 13.09
C ARG A 419 0.34 22.21 13.84
N SER A 420 0.00 23.28 14.54
CA SER A 420 0.78 23.76 15.68
C SER A 420 0.71 22.70 16.79
N PRO A 421 1.78 22.45 17.55
CA PRO A 421 1.66 21.68 18.78
C PRO A 421 0.90 22.55 19.78
N SER A 422 -0.35 22.19 20.09
CA SER A 422 -0.94 22.55 21.36
C SER A 422 -0.14 21.83 22.44
N SER A 423 0.81 22.55 23.03
CA SER A 423 1.48 22.13 24.27
C SER A 423 0.44 22.15 25.42
N PRO A 424 0.61 21.30 26.45
CA PRO A 424 -0.33 21.19 27.57
C PRO A 424 -0.52 22.48 28.37
#